data_AF-A0A2S2N3V9-F1
#
_entry.id   AF-A0A2S2N3V9-F1
#
_cell.length_a   1.000
_cell.length_b   1.000
_cell.length_c   1.000
_cell.angle_alpha   90.00
_cell.angle_beta   90.00
_cell.angle_gamma   90.00
#
_symmetry.space_group_name_H-M   'P 1'
#
loop_
_entity.id
_entity.type
_entity.pdbx_description
1 polymer ?
#
loop_
_entity_poly.entity_id
_entity_poly.type
_entity_poly.pdbx_seq_one_letter_code
_entity_poly.pdbx_strand_id
1 'polypeptide(L)'
;ECPEGFLLDGDDLCVDVDECDSGQCEFNCTNTPGGYQCHCPPGYYLRGLDCILDGDGEEASSGDLEPEPHEPVPSRPPPKAEHLHPGVLAGIAVSALLSLLALLALGFYLARKRCRSHGSVDYKYSGPHEKELGLQPVPSAQKP
;
A
#
# COMPACT_ATOMS: atom_id res chain seq x y z
N GLU A 1 -5.78 -27.66 -13.54
CA GLU A 1 -4.40 -27.70 -14.07
C GLU A 1 -3.92 -26.26 -14.14
N CYS A 2 -2.73 -25.96 -13.61
CA CYS A 2 -2.18 -24.61 -13.65
C CYS A 2 -1.37 -24.36 -14.95
N PRO A 3 -1.23 -23.10 -15.39
CA PRO A 3 -0.32 -22.75 -16.48
C PRO A 3 1.14 -23.11 -16.18
N GLU A 4 1.99 -23.18 -17.20
CA GLU A 4 3.43 -23.38 -17.02
C GLU A 4 4.03 -22.28 -16.13
N GLY A 5 4.95 -22.66 -15.24
CA GLY A 5 5.54 -21.76 -14.23
C GLY A 5 4.68 -21.56 -12.97
N PHE A 6 3.53 -22.25 -12.84
CA PHE A 6 2.66 -22.16 -11.67
C PHE A 6 2.42 -23.54 -11.02
N LEU A 7 2.34 -23.56 -9.69
CA LEU A 7 1.98 -24.73 -8.89
C LEU A 7 0.64 -24.52 -8.20
N LEU A 8 -0.13 -25.61 -8.08
CA LEU A 8 -1.38 -25.61 -7.33
C LEU A 8 -1.08 -25.66 -5.84
N ASP A 9 -1.47 -24.62 -5.10
CA ASP A 9 -1.38 -24.58 -3.65
C ASP A 9 -2.60 -25.26 -2.98
N GLY A 10 -2.56 -25.45 -1.66
CA GLY A 10 -3.60 -26.14 -0.88
C GLY A 10 -5.00 -25.55 -0.95
N ASP A 11 -5.14 -24.31 -1.46
CA ASP A 11 -6.42 -23.61 -1.66
C ASP A 11 -6.92 -23.66 -3.12
N ASP A 12 -6.42 -24.60 -3.95
CA ASP A 12 -6.70 -24.71 -5.39
C ASP A 12 -6.32 -23.43 -6.18
N LEU A 13 -5.43 -22.61 -5.62
CA LEU A 13 -4.90 -21.42 -6.26
C LEU A 13 -3.62 -21.75 -7.03
N CYS A 14 -3.47 -21.22 -8.23
CA CYS A 14 -2.22 -21.28 -8.96
C CYS A 14 -1.27 -20.19 -8.44
N VAL A 15 -0.20 -20.63 -7.79
CA VAL A 15 0.85 -19.77 -7.26
C VAL A 15 2.06 -19.87 -8.18
N ASP A 16 2.63 -18.72 -8.50
CA ASP A 16 3.83 -18.60 -9.31
C ASP A 16 5.03 -19.31 -8.64
N VAL A 17 5.81 -20.05 -9.42
CA VAL A 17 7.03 -20.68 -8.93
C VAL A 17 8.14 -19.65 -9.00
N ASP A 18 8.76 -19.31 -7.87
CA ASP A 18 9.91 -18.42 -7.88
C ASP A 18 11.20 -19.21 -8.22
N GLU A 19 11.60 -19.20 -9.49
CA GLU A 19 12.83 -19.87 -9.91
C GLU A 19 14.11 -19.17 -9.40
N CYS A 20 14.01 -17.91 -8.95
CA CYS A 20 15.15 -17.20 -8.36
C CYS A 20 15.50 -17.78 -6.98
N ASP A 21 14.51 -18.22 -6.21
CA ASP A 21 14.73 -18.90 -4.93
C ASP A 21 15.41 -20.26 -5.11
N SER A 22 15.25 -20.87 -6.28
CA SER A 22 15.87 -22.14 -6.65
C SER A 22 17.30 -21.99 -7.17
N GLY A 23 17.80 -20.75 -7.35
CA GLY A 23 19.16 -20.48 -7.81
C GLY A 23 19.39 -20.76 -9.29
N GLN A 24 18.37 -20.57 -10.14
CA GLN A 24 18.47 -20.84 -11.58
C GLN A 24 19.36 -19.86 -12.37
N CYS A 25 19.82 -18.76 -11.75
CA CYS A 25 20.73 -17.78 -12.35
C CYS A 25 22.06 -17.73 -11.62
N GLU A 26 23.15 -17.48 -12.35
CA GLU A 26 24.51 -17.37 -11.80
C GLU A 26 24.69 -16.10 -10.93
N PHE A 27 24.10 -14.98 -11.35
CA PHE A 27 24.28 -13.67 -10.70
C PHE A 27 22.96 -13.07 -10.20
N ASN A 28 22.35 -12.19 -11.00
CA ASN A 28 21.11 -11.51 -10.63
C ASN A 28 19.92 -12.23 -11.25
N CYS A 29 18.82 -12.31 -10.52
CA CYS A 29 17.58 -12.93 -10.99
C CYS A 29 16.39 -12.01 -10.67
N THR A 30 15.42 -11.97 -11.58
CA THR A 30 14.12 -11.32 -11.39
C THR A 30 13.03 -12.32 -11.70
N ASN A 31 12.23 -12.65 -10.69
CA ASN A 31 11.06 -13.49 -10.87
C ASN A 31 9.95 -12.70 -11.60
N THR A 32 9.24 -13.37 -12.50
CA THR A 32 8.15 -12.82 -13.31
C THR A 32 6.98 -13.81 -13.32
N PRO A 33 5.72 -13.38 -13.48
CA PRO A 33 4.62 -14.33 -13.51
C PRO A 33 4.79 -15.37 -14.65
N GLY A 34 4.96 -16.63 -14.29
CA GLY A 34 5.18 -17.76 -15.18
C GLY A 34 6.64 -18.03 -15.56
N GLY A 35 7.63 -17.37 -14.93
CA GLY A 35 9.05 -17.67 -15.15
C GLY A 35 10.01 -16.59 -14.64
N TYR A 36 11.22 -16.51 -15.16
CA TYR A 36 12.25 -15.63 -14.59
C TYR A 36 13.17 -15.01 -15.66
N GLN A 37 13.88 -13.94 -15.27
CA GLN A 37 14.94 -13.33 -16.07
C GLN A 37 16.23 -13.24 -15.26
N CYS A 38 17.32 -13.74 -15.84
CA CYS A 38 18.67 -13.57 -15.31
C CYS A 38 19.30 -12.28 -15.85
N HIS A 39 20.10 -11.61 -15.01
CA HIS A 39 20.86 -10.42 -15.39
C HIS A 39 22.34 -10.60 -15.09
N CYS A 40 23.18 -10.17 -16.03
CA CYS A 40 24.62 -10.22 -15.90
C CYS A 40 25.18 -8.93 -15.30
N PRO A 41 26.33 -9.01 -14.59
CA PRO A 41 27.04 -7.83 -14.12
C PRO A 41 27.55 -6.96 -15.29
N PRO A 42 27.89 -5.68 -15.05
CA PRO A 42 28.41 -4.80 -16.09
C PRO A 42 29.65 -5.38 -16.80
N GLY A 43 29.68 -5.34 -18.12
CA GLY A 43 30.74 -5.93 -18.96
C GLY A 43 30.54 -7.41 -19.30
N TYR A 44 29.43 -8.01 -18.84
CA TYR A 44 29.04 -9.38 -19.16
C TYR A 44 27.67 -9.41 -19.86
N TYR A 45 27.48 -10.43 -20.69
CA TYR A 45 26.29 -10.62 -21.51
C TYR A 45 25.70 -11.99 -21.25
N LEU A 46 24.36 -12.07 -21.24
CA LEU A 46 23.66 -13.31 -20.98
C LEU A 46 23.67 -14.18 -22.24
N ARG A 47 24.29 -15.36 -22.16
CA ARG A 47 24.27 -16.37 -23.22
C ARG A 47 23.62 -17.65 -22.68
N GLY A 48 22.30 -17.76 -22.85
CA GLY A 48 21.51 -18.80 -22.21
C GLY A 48 21.26 -18.45 -20.74
N LEU A 49 21.95 -19.13 -19.83
CA LEU A 49 21.91 -18.87 -18.38
C LEU A 49 23.25 -18.37 -17.80
N ASP A 50 24.31 -18.39 -18.60
CA ASP A 50 25.66 -18.02 -18.19
C ASP A 50 25.98 -16.58 -18.58
N CYS A 51 26.80 -15.92 -17.76
CA CYS A 51 27.31 -14.60 -18.06
C CYS A 51 28.71 -14.67 -18.66
N ILE A 52 28.86 -14.22 -19.90
CA ILE A 52 30.15 -14.20 -20.61
C ILE A 52 30.72 -12.78 -20.68
N LEU A 53 32.03 -12.64 -20.48
CA LEU A 53 32.77 -11.40 -20.73
C LEU A 53 32.83 -11.13 -22.24
N ASP A 54 32.48 -9.92 -22.67
CA ASP A 54 32.93 -9.47 -24.00
C ASP A 54 34.41 -9.09 -23.88
N GLY A 55 35.31 -10.07 -24.02
CA GLY A 55 36.72 -9.79 -23.83
C GLY A 55 37.69 -10.97 -23.82
N ASP A 56 37.66 -11.82 -24.84
CA ASP A 56 38.90 -12.36 -25.40
C ASP A 56 38.79 -12.32 -26.92
N GLY A 57 39.62 -11.50 -27.56
CA GLY A 57 39.67 -11.42 -29.01
C GLY A 57 40.49 -12.57 -29.55
N GLU A 58 39.94 -13.32 -30.51
CA GLU A 58 40.72 -13.96 -31.57
C GLU A 58 40.08 -13.67 -32.94
N GLU A 59 40.65 -12.67 -33.61
CA GLU A 59 40.86 -12.51 -35.05
C GLU A 59 39.87 -13.21 -36.02
N ALA A 60 38.93 -12.45 -36.58
CA ALA A 60 38.37 -12.75 -37.91
C ALA A 60 38.25 -11.46 -38.74
N SER A 61 39.24 -11.29 -39.61
CA SER A 61 39.16 -10.73 -40.97
C SER A 61 38.44 -9.39 -41.19
N SER A 62 39.25 -8.39 -41.58
CA SER A 62 38.96 -7.20 -42.38
C SER A 62 37.53 -6.99 -42.90
N GLY A 63 36.92 -5.87 -42.53
CA GLY A 63 35.77 -5.30 -43.24
C GLY A 63 35.07 -4.19 -42.45
N ASP A 64 35.29 -2.94 -42.86
CA ASP A 64 34.60 -1.75 -42.37
C ASP A 64 33.08 -1.90 -42.47
N LEU A 65 32.37 -1.92 -41.33
CA LEU A 65 31.02 -1.38 -41.21
C LEU A 65 30.71 -1.15 -39.73
N GLU A 66 30.77 0.11 -39.33
CA GLU A 66 30.39 0.63 -38.02
C GLU A 66 28.87 0.44 -37.81
N PRO A 67 28.40 -0.23 -36.74
CA PRO A 67 27.05 -0.03 -36.24
C PRO A 67 27.11 0.87 -35.00
N GLU A 68 26.27 1.90 -35.05
CA GLU A 68 26.00 2.91 -34.02
C GLU A 68 26.12 2.43 -32.57
N PRO A 69 26.59 3.29 -31.65
CA PRO A 69 26.69 2.97 -30.23
C PRO A 69 25.28 2.88 -29.65
N HIS A 70 24.75 1.66 -29.54
CA HIS A 70 23.63 1.40 -28.65
C HIS A 70 24.14 1.58 -27.21
N GLU A 71 23.86 2.76 -26.65
CA GLU A 71 24.12 3.05 -25.24
C GLU A 71 23.58 1.90 -24.36
N PRO A 72 24.39 1.32 -23.46
CA PRO A 72 23.92 0.27 -22.58
C PRO A 72 22.87 0.86 -21.65
N VAL A 73 21.62 0.42 -21.82
CA VAL A 73 20.51 0.77 -20.93
C VAL A 73 20.90 0.29 -19.53
N PRO A 74 20.99 1.17 -18.52
CA PRO A 74 21.24 0.76 -17.16
C PRO A 74 19.99 0.03 -16.66
N SER A 75 20.01 -1.30 -16.72
CA SER A 75 19.01 -2.13 -16.04
C SER A 75 19.26 -2.03 -14.55
N ARG A 76 18.68 -0.99 -13.92
CA ARG A 76 18.47 -1.02 -12.47
C ARG A 76 17.70 -2.31 -12.17
N PRO A 77 18.13 -3.13 -11.20
CA PRO A 77 17.34 -4.28 -10.79
C PRO A 77 15.94 -3.73 -10.41
N PRO A 78 14.86 -4.26 -11.00
CA PRO A 78 13.53 -3.87 -10.57
C PRO A 78 13.41 -4.19 -9.08
N PRO A 79 12.81 -3.30 -8.27
CA PRO A 79 12.65 -3.57 -6.85
C PRO A 79 11.92 -4.90 -6.72
N LYS A 80 12.48 -5.85 -5.95
CA LYS A 80 11.78 -7.07 -5.56
C LYS A 80 10.38 -6.65 -5.12
N ALA A 81 9.35 -7.24 -5.71
CA ALA A 81 7.99 -7.07 -5.23
C ALA A 81 7.97 -7.66 -3.81
N GLU A 82 8.20 -6.81 -2.80
CA GLU A 82 8.15 -7.24 -1.43
C GLU A 82 6.73 -7.73 -1.18
N HIS A 83 6.62 -9.03 -0.89
CA HIS A 83 5.41 -9.60 -0.32
C HIS A 83 4.98 -8.70 0.84
N LEU A 84 3.74 -8.22 0.80
CA LEU A 84 3.19 -7.33 1.81
C LEU A 84 3.39 -7.98 3.18
N HIS A 85 4.42 -7.54 3.91
CA HIS A 85 4.87 -8.21 5.11
C HIS A 85 3.68 -8.33 6.07
N PRO A 86 3.46 -9.46 6.74
CA PRO A 86 2.31 -9.65 7.64
C PRO A 86 2.20 -8.53 8.70
N GLY A 87 3.33 -7.91 9.06
CA GLY A 87 3.37 -6.72 9.90
C GLY A 87 2.71 -5.47 9.30
N VAL A 88 2.77 -5.27 7.97
CA VAL A 88 2.12 -4.16 7.27
C VAL A 88 0.60 -4.36 7.27
N LEU A 89 0.11 -5.58 7.03
CA LEU A 89 -1.31 -5.91 7.13
C LEU A 89 -1.86 -5.68 8.55
N ALA A 90 -1.14 -6.14 9.58
CA ALA A 90 -1.49 -5.87 10.97
C ALA A 90 -1.49 -4.36 11.29
N GLY A 91 -0.50 -3.63 10.76
CA GLY A 91 -0.40 -2.17 10.89
C GLY A 91 -1.58 -1.43 10.28
N ILE A 92 -1.97 -1.78 9.06
CA ILE A 92 -3.14 -1.21 8.37
C ILE A 92 -4.41 -1.49 9.17
N ALA A 93 -4.62 -2.73 9.62
CA ALA A 93 -5.79 -3.10 10.40
C ALA A 93 -5.91 -2.31 11.72
N VAL A 94 -4.82 -2.20 12.48
CA VAL A 94 -4.79 -1.42 13.74
C VAL A 94 -5.02 0.06 13.46
N SER A 95 -4.41 0.62 12.42
CA SER A 95 -4.60 2.03 12.06
C SER A 95 -6.06 2.36 11.70
N ALA A 96 -6.73 1.46 10.98
CA ALA A 96 -8.13 1.61 10.60
C ALA A 96 -9.06 1.55 11.81
N LEU A 97 -8.81 0.62 12.73
CA LEU A 97 -9.55 0.50 13.99
C LEU A 97 -9.39 1.74 14.88
N LEU A 98 -8.17 2.24 15.06
CA LEU A 98 -7.92 3.45 15.85
C LEU A 98 -8.58 4.68 15.23
N SER A 99 -8.53 4.80 13.90
CA SER A 99 -9.18 5.89 13.17
C SER A 99 -10.69 5.85 13.33
N LEU A 100 -11.30 4.68 13.23
CA LEU A 100 -12.73 4.49 13.43
C LEU A 100 -13.17 4.85 14.86
N LEU A 101 -12.41 4.40 15.88
CA LEU A 101 -12.68 4.72 17.27
C LEU A 101 -12.57 6.23 17.55
N ALA A 102 -11.58 6.90 16.97
CA ALA A 102 -11.42 8.35 17.11
C ALA A 102 -12.60 9.11 16.48
N LEU A 103 -13.07 8.69 15.30
CA LEU A 103 -14.24 9.29 14.64
C LEU A 103 -15.53 9.08 15.44
N LEU A 104 -15.73 7.89 16.00
CA LEU A 104 -16.88 7.60 16.88
C LEU A 104 -16.84 8.44 18.15
N ALA A 105 -15.67 8.56 18.80
CA ALA A 105 -15.49 9.38 19.99
C ALA A 105 -15.73 10.87 19.69
N LEU A 106 -15.24 11.38 18.56
CA LEU A 106 -15.48 12.76 18.12
C LEU A 106 -16.97 12.98 17.82
N GLY A 107 -17.62 12.05 17.10
CA GLY A 107 -19.05 12.11 16.83
C GLY A 107 -19.88 12.15 18.10
N PHE A 108 -19.55 11.30 19.07
CA PHE A 108 -20.19 11.30 20.38
C PHE A 108 -19.93 12.58 21.19
N TYR A 109 -18.71 13.11 21.13
CA TYR A 109 -18.36 14.38 21.77
C TYR A 109 -19.14 15.54 21.16
N LEU A 110 -19.25 15.61 19.83
CA LEU A 110 -20.01 16.63 19.12
C LEU A 110 -21.52 16.49 19.39
N ALA A 111 -22.05 15.26 19.40
CA ALA A 111 -23.44 14.99 19.77
C ALA A 111 -23.73 15.45 21.21
N ARG A 112 -22.86 15.11 22.16
CA ARG A 112 -22.98 15.58 23.56
C ARG A 112 -22.86 17.10 23.68
N LYS A 113 -21.94 17.73 22.94
CA LYS A 113 -21.81 19.20 22.91
C LYS A 113 -23.06 19.85 22.33
N ARG A 114 -23.67 19.25 21.30
CA ARG A 114 -24.92 19.72 20.70
C ARG A 114 -26.13 19.52 21.63
N CYS A 115 -26.21 18.40 22.34
CA CYS A 115 -27.24 18.15 23.35
C CYS A 115 -27.10 19.07 24.57
N ARG A 116 -25.87 19.36 25.03
CA ARG A 116 -25.61 20.36 26.08
C ARG A 116 -25.99 21.78 25.68
N SER A 117 -25.97 22.08 24.39
CA SER A 117 -26.42 23.38 23.86
C SER A 117 -27.94 23.48 23.67
N HIS A 118 -28.69 22.38 23.75
CA HIS A 118 -30.15 22.35 23.54
C HIS A 118 -30.89 21.84 24.79
N GLY A 119 -30.51 22.40 25.94
CA GLY A 119 -31.14 22.14 27.24
C GLY A 119 -31.73 23.40 27.85
N SER A 120 -32.74 23.99 27.18
CA SER A 120 -33.89 24.62 27.86
C SER A 120 -35.07 24.56 26.90
N VAL A 121 -35.84 23.47 26.97
CA VAL A 121 -37.19 23.44 26.37
C VAL A 121 -38.16 23.63 27.53
N ASP A 122 -38.54 24.88 27.77
CA ASP A 122 -39.65 25.22 28.66
C ASP A 122 -40.95 24.78 27.99
N TYR A 123 -41.57 23.71 28.49
CA TYR A 123 -42.90 23.29 28.07
C TYR A 123 -43.93 24.28 28.64
N LYS A 124 -44.26 25.32 27.87
CA LYS A 124 -45.36 26.23 28.21
C LYS A 124 -46.68 25.64 27.67
N TYR A 125 -47.41 24.90 28.51
CA TYR A 125 -48.76 24.43 28.22
C TYR A 125 -49.74 25.60 28.37
N SER A 126 -50.17 26.18 27.25
CA SER A 126 -51.23 27.18 27.22
C SER A 126 -52.59 26.48 27.19
N GLY A 127 -53.22 26.33 28.36
CA GLY A 127 -54.67 26.14 28.49
C GLY A 127 -55.38 27.49 28.65
N PRO A 128 -56.59 27.67 28.10
CA PRO A 128 -57.31 28.91 28.24
C PRO A 128 -57.98 28.98 29.62
N HIS A 129 -57.90 30.17 30.21
CA HIS A 129 -58.63 30.64 31.38
C HIS A 129 -57.87 30.60 32.73
N GLU A 130 -57.67 31.83 33.24
CA GLU A 130 -57.68 32.25 34.65
C GLU A 130 -56.36 32.66 35.33
N LYS A 131 -56.29 34.01 35.52
CA LYS A 131 -55.87 34.85 36.66
C LYS A 131 -54.39 35.00 37.05
N GLU A 132 -53.98 36.27 36.95
CA GLU A 132 -52.83 36.95 37.56
C GLU A 132 -52.45 36.45 38.96
N LEU A 133 -51.15 36.28 39.21
CA LEU A 133 -50.47 36.94 40.33
C LEU A 133 -48.97 36.99 40.04
N GLY A 134 -48.42 38.20 39.99
CA GLY A 134 -47.05 38.46 39.56
C GLY A 134 -45.97 38.12 40.59
N LEU A 135 -44.72 38.14 40.13
CA LEU A 135 -43.53 38.67 40.80
C LEU A 135 -42.38 38.71 39.78
N GLN A 136 -41.59 39.78 39.84
CA GLN A 136 -40.62 40.21 38.82
C GLN A 136 -39.44 39.26 38.57
N PRO A 137 -38.70 39.41 37.44
CA PRO A 137 -37.50 38.62 37.17
C PRO A 137 -36.33 39.04 38.07
N VAL A 138 -35.68 38.07 38.72
CA VAL A 138 -34.38 38.26 39.37
C VAL A 138 -33.29 38.07 38.31
N PRO A 139 -32.41 39.05 38.05
CA PRO A 139 -31.27 38.83 37.18
C PRO A 139 -30.24 37.99 37.94
N SER A 140 -30.06 36.73 37.55
CA SER A 140 -28.96 35.94 38.09
C SER A 140 -27.64 36.45 37.52
N ALA A 141 -26.82 36.92 38.46
CA ALA A 141 -25.56 37.58 38.28
C ALA A 141 -24.55 36.74 37.49
N GLN A 142 -23.82 37.45 36.65
CA GLN A 142 -22.63 37.01 35.95
C GLN A 142 -21.41 37.29 36.85
N LYS A 143 -20.63 36.26 37.24
CA LYS A 143 -19.20 36.37 37.60
C LYS A 143 -18.60 35.04 38.10
N PRO A 144 -17.26 34.91 38.13
CA PRO A 144 -16.22 35.37 37.20
C PRO A 144 -15.67 34.23 36.33
#